data_AF-A0AAD9R9E1-F1
#
_entry.id   AF-A0AAD9R9E1-F1
#
_cell.length_a   1.000
_cell.length_b   1.000
_cell.length_c   1.000
_cell.angle_alpha   90.00
_cell.angle_beta   90.00
_cell.angle_gamma   90.00
#
_symmetry.space_group_name_H-M   'P 1'
#
loop_
_entity.id
_entity.type
_entity.pdbx_description
1 polymer ?
#
loop_
_entity_poly.entity_id
_entity_poly.type
_entity_poly.pdbx_seq_one_letter_code
_entity_poly.pdbx_strand_id
1 'polypeptide(L)'
;MDFTSNASKHCTINNEIKTLKALYPHDLQVYDVPPVGEISLIEFQELSLDRLKVLRLVEGISLRSDLKTLEARKESLRDSLKKDGLKYYANLIYGAGCKSSLEVDLQARRKDCISHFILRLAYCKDKDQAKWFINQEAELFKMRFTSLDKEGVEQFLAMHRLDCRHISQEEKEQIREDLQMSTVRVASIDTIDFYKVSFRKVIDLVRTRKVYVERGIAYVPRTDLISLCISYFRQKLTVGMEDAKECLSNASDDERVMGYISALPGTFSGMARVVWSTTNTPLEKLEELSRTSYPMCMRSLHEALRINHHLKNSGRIQYGLFIKGIGVSLDDALRFWREAFSQKIDSDKFEKQYAYSIRHIYGKEGKQTNYTPLGCNKIISSAIGPGEYHGCPYKHMDQSSLRQKLCAYGISDFDAKEIIELAKEGHYSLACTKYFQMLHKQSPEQPIFHPNGYFAESRKILTKDTDGMDDSSQTANIKSERIVGTPRRNEAVNLTPRTAERSFATPTRRTENVHTPKIRNVYKTKSINIEKLLNDDEIAELMGDG
;
A
#
# COMPACT_ATOMS: atom_id res chain seq x y z
N MET A 1 -18.59 7.25 56.03
CA MET A 1 -19.02 6.93 54.65
C MET A 1 -18.70 8.15 53.81
N ASP A 2 -18.24 7.99 52.57
CA ASP A 2 -18.68 8.75 51.39
C ASP A 2 -17.81 8.43 50.17
N PHE A 3 -18.45 8.22 49.02
CA PHE A 3 -17.82 7.96 47.73
C PHE A 3 -18.25 9.05 46.75
N THR A 4 -17.32 9.87 46.24
CA THR A 4 -17.57 10.72 45.06
C THR A 4 -16.26 11.11 44.36
N SER A 5 -15.82 10.29 43.41
CA SER A 5 -14.71 10.64 42.51
C SER A 5 -14.81 9.92 41.16
N ASN A 6 -15.72 10.36 40.29
CA ASN A 6 -15.77 9.91 38.89
C ASN A 6 -16.08 11.02 37.85
N ALA A 7 -16.35 12.26 38.29
CA ALA A 7 -16.71 13.36 37.38
C ALA A 7 -15.52 13.87 36.52
N SER A 8 -14.29 13.84 37.07
CA SER A 8 -13.16 14.57 36.46
C SER A 8 -12.70 13.99 35.11
N LYS A 9 -12.71 12.66 34.92
CA LYS A 9 -12.23 12.06 33.66
C LYS A 9 -13.20 12.26 32.50
N HIS A 10 -14.50 12.23 32.78
CA HIS A 10 -15.54 12.40 31.77
C HIS A 10 -15.59 13.82 31.19
N CYS A 11 -15.17 14.84 31.95
CA CYS A 11 -15.11 16.22 31.49
C CYS A 11 -14.01 16.42 30.43
N THR A 12 -12.79 15.94 30.71
CA THR A 12 -11.62 16.08 29.82
C THR A 12 -11.86 15.39 28.48
N ILE A 13 -12.25 14.11 28.50
CA ILE A 13 -12.52 13.31 27.28
C ILE A 13 -13.63 13.96 26.43
N ASN A 14 -14.71 14.44 27.05
CA ASN A 14 -15.76 15.15 26.33
C ASN A 14 -15.30 16.47 25.69
N ASN A 15 -14.28 17.13 26.25
CA ASN A 15 -13.72 18.35 25.66
C ASN A 15 -12.73 18.03 24.53
N GLU A 16 -11.90 16.98 24.67
CA GLU A 16 -11.05 16.47 23.58
C GLU A 16 -11.88 16.00 22.38
N ILE A 17 -12.95 15.23 22.60
CA ILE A 17 -13.89 14.80 21.55
C ILE A 17 -14.57 16.00 20.87
N LYS A 18 -14.98 17.03 21.62
CA LYS A 18 -15.53 18.28 21.02
C LYS A 18 -14.49 18.99 20.16
N THR A 19 -13.25 19.12 20.64
CA THR A 19 -12.16 19.77 19.90
C THR A 19 -11.83 18.99 18.63
N LEU A 20 -11.70 17.66 18.69
CA LEU A 20 -11.49 16.81 17.52
C LEU A 20 -12.68 16.85 16.54
N LYS A 21 -13.92 16.95 17.02
CA LYS A 21 -15.10 17.12 16.15
C LYS A 21 -15.18 18.50 15.49
N ALA A 22 -14.65 19.54 16.13
CA ALA A 22 -14.54 20.87 15.54
C ALA A 22 -13.43 20.95 14.48
N LEU A 23 -12.29 20.30 14.71
CA LEU A 23 -11.15 20.24 13.78
C LEU A 23 -11.40 19.27 12.61
N TYR A 24 -12.06 18.14 12.86
CA TYR A 24 -12.29 17.06 11.90
C TYR A 24 -13.79 16.70 11.77
N PRO A 25 -14.64 17.63 11.32
CA PRO A 25 -16.10 17.47 11.34
C PRO A 25 -16.63 16.40 10.37
N HIS A 26 -15.84 15.96 9.38
CA HIS A 26 -16.30 15.14 8.26
C HIS A 26 -15.29 14.04 7.87
N ASP A 27 -15.80 12.88 7.44
CA ASP A 27 -15.05 11.67 7.03
C ASP A 27 -14.19 11.89 5.77
N LEU A 28 -14.50 12.93 4.98
CA LEU A 28 -13.74 13.35 3.80
C LEU A 28 -13.30 14.81 3.94
N GLN A 29 -12.02 15.07 3.73
CA GLN A 29 -11.39 16.39 3.88
C GLN A 29 -10.70 16.80 2.57
N VAL A 30 -10.49 18.11 2.35
CA VAL A 30 -9.63 18.62 1.28
C VAL A 30 -8.22 18.99 1.74
N TYR A 31 -7.96 18.88 3.05
CA TYR A 31 -6.67 19.15 3.69
C TYR A 31 -6.14 20.57 3.35
N ASP A 32 -6.99 21.58 3.54
CA ASP A 32 -6.67 23.00 3.31
C ASP A 32 -6.09 23.71 4.54
N VAL A 33 -6.37 23.23 5.76
CA VAL A 33 -5.77 23.74 7.00
C VAL A 33 -4.71 22.74 7.52
N PRO A 34 -3.45 23.16 7.75
CA PRO A 34 -2.44 22.31 8.38
C PRO A 34 -2.82 21.89 9.80
N PRO A 35 -2.52 20.64 10.22
CA PRO A 35 -2.73 20.20 11.59
C PRO A 35 -1.79 20.94 12.55
N VAL A 36 -2.32 21.31 13.72
CA VAL A 36 -1.58 22.00 14.79
C VAL A 36 -1.50 21.09 16.02
N GLY A 37 -0.33 21.04 16.65
CA GLY A 37 -0.03 20.21 17.82
C GLY A 37 1.21 19.34 17.61
N GLU A 38 1.66 18.70 18.69
CA GLU A 38 2.83 17.84 18.69
C GLU A 38 2.44 16.37 18.47
N ILE A 39 3.34 15.60 17.85
CA ILE A 39 3.26 14.14 17.72
C ILE A 39 4.65 13.54 17.97
N SER A 40 4.70 12.29 18.45
CA SER A 40 5.98 11.59 18.60
C SER A 40 6.60 11.29 17.23
N LEU A 41 7.94 11.20 17.17
CA LEU A 41 8.64 10.77 15.95
C LEU A 41 8.18 9.38 15.49
N ILE A 42 7.79 8.50 16.43
CA ILE A 42 7.22 7.18 16.10
C ILE A 42 5.86 7.34 15.41
N GLU A 43 4.93 8.14 15.96
CA GLU A 43 3.63 8.40 15.32
C GLU A 43 3.80 9.06 13.94
N PHE A 44 4.73 10.00 13.80
CA PHE A 44 5.08 10.62 12.50
C PHE A 44 5.51 9.58 11.47
N GLN A 45 6.40 8.65 11.85
CA GLN A 45 6.91 7.59 10.97
C GLN A 45 5.86 6.53 10.65
N GLU A 46 5.04 6.11 11.63
CA GLU A 46 3.93 5.17 11.40
C GLU A 46 2.89 5.75 10.44
N LEU A 47 2.42 6.98 10.69
CA LEU A 47 1.38 7.63 9.88
C LEU A 47 1.78 7.84 8.42
N SER A 48 3.04 8.14 8.17
CA SER A 48 3.56 8.37 6.81
C SER A 48 3.83 7.06 6.06
N LEU A 49 4.33 6.01 6.73
CA LEU A 49 4.44 4.68 6.15
C LEU A 49 3.06 4.07 5.84
N ASP A 50 2.11 4.17 6.76
CA ASP A 50 0.75 3.68 6.59
C ASP A 50 0.07 4.36 5.39
N ARG A 51 0.09 5.69 5.31
CA ARG A 51 -0.53 6.40 4.17
C ARG A 51 0.17 6.11 2.85
N LEU A 52 1.50 6.05 2.82
CA LEU A 52 2.21 5.73 1.58
C LEU A 52 1.86 4.31 1.11
N LYS A 53 1.67 3.36 2.03
CA LYS A 53 1.14 2.04 1.71
C LYS A 53 -0.29 2.10 1.15
N VAL A 54 -1.19 2.92 1.70
CA VAL A 54 -2.52 3.17 1.10
C VAL A 54 -2.40 3.67 -0.34
N LEU A 55 -1.58 4.69 -0.61
CA LEU A 55 -1.45 5.27 -1.95
C LEU A 55 -0.81 4.30 -2.96
N ARG A 56 0.07 3.41 -2.52
CA ARG A 56 0.62 2.32 -3.35
C ARG A 56 -0.41 1.21 -3.65
N LEU A 57 -1.33 0.92 -2.71
CA LEU A 57 -2.48 0.05 -2.98
C LEU A 57 -3.45 0.69 -3.97
N VAL A 58 -3.74 1.98 -3.83
CA VAL A 58 -4.57 2.76 -4.78
C VAL A 58 -3.96 2.76 -6.18
N GLU A 59 -2.64 2.94 -6.30
CA GLU A 59 -1.89 2.82 -7.56
C GLU A 59 -2.06 1.44 -8.19
N GLY A 60 -1.76 0.36 -7.46
CA GLY A 60 -1.85 -1.00 -7.97
C GLY A 60 -3.27 -1.40 -8.40
N ILE A 61 -4.28 -0.97 -7.66
CA ILE A 61 -5.70 -1.19 -7.98
C ILE A 61 -6.15 -0.37 -9.20
N SER A 62 -5.60 0.84 -9.38
CA SER A 62 -5.91 1.69 -10.54
C SER A 62 -5.42 1.09 -11.86
N LEU A 63 -4.30 0.36 -11.82
CA LEU A 63 -3.68 -0.35 -12.95
C LEU A 63 -4.38 -1.67 -13.31
N ARG A 64 -5.25 -2.21 -12.45
CA ARG A 64 -5.96 -3.48 -12.70
C ARG A 64 -7.07 -3.34 -13.74
N SER A 65 -6.91 -4.06 -14.85
CA SER A 65 -7.86 -4.08 -15.98
C SER A 65 -9.12 -4.93 -15.74
N ASP A 66 -9.09 -5.82 -14.74
CA ASP A 66 -10.25 -6.61 -14.33
C ASP A 66 -11.23 -5.80 -13.45
N LEU A 67 -10.72 -4.85 -12.66
CA LEU A 67 -11.49 -3.98 -11.78
C LEU A 67 -12.13 -2.81 -12.56
N LYS A 68 -13.16 -3.13 -13.34
CA LYS A 68 -13.85 -2.23 -14.29
C LYS A 68 -14.77 -1.19 -13.64
N THR A 69 -15.24 -1.41 -12.41
CA THR A 69 -16.12 -0.47 -11.69
C THR A 69 -15.39 0.16 -10.51
N LEU A 70 -15.78 1.40 -10.15
CA LEU A 70 -15.21 2.09 -8.99
C LEU A 70 -15.50 1.35 -7.68
N GLU A 71 -16.68 0.77 -7.53
CA GLU A 71 -17.05 -0.01 -6.35
C GLU A 71 -16.21 -1.30 -6.23
N ALA A 72 -15.89 -1.99 -7.33
CA ALA A 72 -14.99 -3.16 -7.28
C ALA A 72 -13.54 -2.77 -6.92
N ARG A 73 -13.09 -1.57 -7.31
CA ARG A 73 -11.80 -0.99 -6.86
C ARG A 73 -11.83 -0.66 -5.37
N LYS A 74 -12.92 -0.07 -4.89
CA LYS A 74 -13.16 0.31 -3.50
C LYS A 74 -13.20 -0.91 -2.57
N GLU A 75 -13.89 -1.96 -3.01
CA GLU A 75 -13.95 -3.28 -2.36
C GLU A 75 -12.53 -3.89 -2.23
N SER A 76 -11.83 -4.01 -3.36
CA SER A 76 -10.45 -4.54 -3.40
C SER A 76 -9.46 -3.71 -2.58
N LEU A 77 -9.68 -2.40 -2.44
CA LEU A 77 -8.85 -1.53 -1.61
C LEU A 77 -9.11 -1.81 -0.13
N ARG A 78 -10.37 -1.77 0.30
CA ARG A 78 -10.75 -2.04 1.70
C ARG A 78 -10.23 -3.39 2.19
N ASP A 79 -10.33 -4.43 1.37
CA ASP A 79 -9.91 -5.77 1.79
C ASP A 79 -8.39 -5.93 1.81
N SER A 80 -7.67 -5.22 0.93
CA SER A 80 -6.21 -5.08 1.04
C SER A 80 -5.82 -4.36 2.33
N LEU A 81 -6.49 -3.23 2.64
CA LEU A 81 -6.26 -2.44 3.86
C LEU A 81 -6.55 -3.24 5.14
N LYS A 82 -7.61 -4.05 5.17
CA LYS A 82 -7.93 -4.96 6.30
C LYS A 82 -6.79 -5.96 6.54
N LYS A 83 -6.41 -6.71 5.52
CA LYS A 83 -5.30 -7.70 5.55
C LYS A 83 -3.97 -7.06 5.98
N ASP A 84 -3.73 -5.83 5.54
CA ASP A 84 -2.54 -5.07 5.89
C ASP A 84 -2.56 -4.44 7.29
N GLY A 85 -3.65 -4.61 8.06
CA GLY A 85 -3.82 -4.09 9.41
C GLY A 85 -4.28 -2.62 9.49
N LEU A 86 -4.47 -1.96 8.34
CA LEU A 86 -4.82 -0.55 8.18
C LEU A 86 -6.32 -0.28 8.44
N LYS A 87 -6.81 -0.76 9.58
CA LYS A 87 -8.25 -0.79 9.95
C LYS A 87 -8.92 0.58 9.88
N TYR A 88 -8.25 1.64 10.33
CA TYR A 88 -8.81 2.99 10.33
C TYR A 88 -9.00 3.54 8.90
N TYR A 89 -8.06 3.27 7.99
CA TYR A 89 -8.27 3.56 6.56
C TYR A 89 -9.38 2.72 5.96
N ALA A 90 -9.43 1.41 6.25
CA ALA A 90 -10.49 0.53 5.74
C ALA A 90 -11.90 1.00 6.14
N ASN A 91 -12.06 1.57 7.33
CA ASN A 91 -13.30 2.22 7.77
C ASN A 91 -13.57 3.52 6.97
N LEU A 92 -12.58 4.41 6.86
CA LEU A 92 -12.71 5.69 6.14
C LEU A 92 -13.06 5.56 4.66
N ILE A 93 -12.79 4.42 4.01
CA ILE A 93 -13.25 4.14 2.64
C ILE A 93 -14.79 4.08 2.54
N TYR A 94 -15.49 3.71 3.63
CA TYR A 94 -16.95 3.62 3.70
C TYR A 94 -17.55 4.60 4.72
N GLY A 95 -16.84 5.70 5.03
CA GLY A 95 -17.37 6.80 5.85
C GLY A 95 -18.55 7.48 5.15
N ALA A 96 -19.68 7.61 5.86
CA ALA A 96 -20.91 8.19 5.33
C ALA A 96 -20.90 9.73 5.28
N GLY A 97 -20.00 10.37 6.04
CA GLY A 97 -19.81 11.82 6.08
C GLY A 97 -19.61 12.33 7.50
N CYS A 98 -20.71 12.51 8.25
CA CYS A 98 -20.68 13.15 9.57
C CYS A 98 -21.38 12.36 10.69
N LYS A 99 -22.03 11.25 10.34
CA LYS A 99 -22.95 10.52 11.23
C LYS A 99 -22.26 9.89 12.42
N SER A 100 -21.02 9.41 12.26
CA SER A 100 -20.22 9.05 13.42
C SER A 100 -19.61 10.29 14.08
N SER A 101 -19.77 10.35 15.40
CA SER A 101 -19.04 11.23 16.32
C SER A 101 -18.31 10.41 17.39
N LEU A 102 -18.06 9.12 17.12
CA LEU A 102 -17.27 8.26 18.01
C LEU A 102 -15.81 8.70 18.00
N GLU A 103 -15.15 8.62 19.16
CA GLU A 103 -13.76 9.03 19.34
C GLU A 103 -12.82 8.31 18.36
N VAL A 104 -13.04 7.02 18.12
CA VAL A 104 -12.26 6.19 17.19
C VAL A 104 -12.28 6.76 15.76
N ASP A 105 -13.43 7.24 15.29
CA ASP A 105 -13.56 7.79 13.94
C ASP A 105 -13.01 9.22 13.84
N LEU A 106 -13.16 10.01 14.91
CA LEU A 106 -12.49 11.32 15.01
C LEU A 106 -10.95 11.18 15.02
N GLN A 107 -10.42 10.18 15.72
CA GLN A 107 -9.00 9.83 15.68
C GLN A 107 -8.58 9.31 14.31
N ALA A 108 -9.42 8.53 13.60
CA ALA A 108 -9.16 8.13 12.22
C ALA A 108 -9.05 9.36 11.29
N ARG A 109 -9.96 10.33 11.42
CA ARG A 109 -9.91 11.60 10.66
C ARG A 109 -8.69 12.46 11.00
N ARG A 110 -8.26 12.52 12.27
CA ARG A 110 -6.99 13.16 12.70
C ARG A 110 -5.79 12.51 12.01
N LYS A 111 -5.69 11.17 12.10
CA LYS A 111 -4.59 10.39 11.51
C LYS A 111 -4.54 10.53 9.98
N ASP A 112 -5.70 10.52 9.33
CA ASP A 112 -5.84 10.77 7.89
C ASP A 112 -5.35 12.18 7.49
N CYS A 113 -5.67 13.22 8.26
CA CYS A 113 -5.20 14.57 8.00
C CYS A 113 -3.68 14.72 8.21
N ILE A 114 -3.17 14.31 9.38
CA ILE A 114 -1.74 14.42 9.73
C ILE A 114 -0.87 13.68 8.70
N SER A 115 -1.21 12.42 8.40
CA SER A 115 -0.48 11.62 7.42
C SER A 115 -0.44 12.24 6.02
N HIS A 116 -1.52 12.90 5.59
CA HIS A 116 -1.55 13.59 4.30
C HIS A 116 -0.53 14.73 4.25
N PHE A 117 -0.48 15.58 5.28
CA PHE A 117 0.48 16.67 5.36
C PHE A 117 1.93 16.18 5.45
N ILE A 118 2.22 15.08 6.15
CA ILE A 118 3.57 14.49 6.15
C ILE A 118 3.96 14.02 4.73
N LEU A 119 3.03 13.40 3.98
CA LEU A 119 3.33 13.01 2.60
C LEU A 119 3.50 14.21 1.66
N ARG A 120 2.84 15.36 1.89
CA ARG A 120 3.13 16.59 1.11
C ARG A 120 4.60 16.97 1.19
N LEU A 121 5.19 16.99 2.39
CA LEU A 121 6.60 17.31 2.60
C LEU A 121 7.53 16.32 1.87
N ALA A 122 7.20 15.03 1.87
CA ALA A 122 7.99 14.02 1.17
C ALA A 122 7.91 14.12 -0.36
N TYR A 123 6.77 14.55 -0.90
CA TYR A 123 6.48 14.53 -2.34
C TYR A 123 6.55 15.90 -3.04
N CYS A 124 6.82 17.01 -2.33
CA CYS A 124 6.82 18.36 -2.92
C CYS A 124 8.11 18.78 -3.63
N LYS A 125 9.23 18.07 -3.43
CA LYS A 125 10.54 18.43 -4.00
C LYS A 125 10.62 18.16 -5.51
N ASP A 126 10.18 16.99 -5.96
CA ASP A 126 10.18 16.58 -7.37
C ASP A 126 8.78 16.70 -8.02
N LYS A 127 8.76 17.07 -9.30
CA LYS A 127 7.52 17.35 -10.04
C LYS A 127 6.75 16.09 -10.46
N ASP A 128 7.43 15.00 -10.82
CA ASP A 128 6.75 13.75 -11.18
C ASP A 128 6.32 12.97 -9.92
N GLN A 129 7.07 13.09 -8.82
CA GLN A 129 6.62 12.67 -7.48
C GLN A 129 5.37 13.46 -7.02
N ALA A 130 5.38 14.79 -7.06
CA ALA A 130 4.21 15.60 -6.69
C ALA A 130 2.98 15.23 -7.52
N LYS A 131 3.15 15.08 -8.84
CA LYS A 131 2.11 14.65 -9.78
C LYS A 131 1.61 13.22 -9.52
N TRP A 132 2.50 12.30 -9.14
CA TRP A 132 2.12 10.95 -8.69
C TRP A 132 1.24 11.02 -7.44
N PHE A 133 1.67 11.77 -6.42
CA PHE A 133 0.95 11.93 -5.15
C PHE A 133 -0.44 12.55 -5.37
N ILE A 134 -0.53 13.65 -6.13
CA ILE A 134 -1.81 14.28 -6.53
C ILE A 134 -2.74 13.30 -7.26
N ASN A 135 -2.19 12.37 -8.07
CA ASN A 135 -3.01 11.36 -8.75
C ASN A 135 -3.56 10.29 -7.81
N GLN A 136 -2.74 9.72 -6.91
CA GLN A 136 -3.21 8.68 -5.99
C GLN A 136 -4.18 9.26 -4.94
N GLU A 137 -3.89 10.44 -4.41
CA GLU A 137 -4.80 11.14 -3.48
C GLU A 137 -6.15 11.47 -4.13
N ALA A 138 -6.16 11.86 -5.41
CA ALA A 138 -7.42 12.12 -6.12
C ALA A 138 -8.28 10.86 -6.35
N GLU A 139 -7.67 9.70 -6.65
CA GLU A 139 -8.42 8.45 -6.80
C GLU A 139 -8.84 7.86 -5.43
N LEU A 140 -8.06 8.09 -4.36
CA LEU A 140 -8.46 7.80 -2.98
C LEU A 140 -9.64 8.66 -2.52
N PHE A 141 -9.56 9.98 -2.73
CA PHE A 141 -10.63 10.94 -2.46
C PHE A 141 -11.91 10.54 -3.20
N LYS A 142 -11.81 10.17 -4.48
CA LYS A 142 -12.90 9.68 -5.32
C LYS A 142 -13.56 8.42 -4.75
N MET A 143 -12.79 7.42 -4.33
CA MET A 143 -13.32 6.19 -3.73
C MET A 143 -14.04 6.48 -2.41
N ARG A 144 -13.56 7.43 -1.60
CA ARG A 144 -14.25 7.88 -0.37
C ARG A 144 -15.52 8.68 -0.68
N PHE A 145 -15.51 9.54 -1.69
CA PHE A 145 -16.67 10.36 -2.07
C PHE A 145 -17.88 9.52 -2.51
N THR A 146 -17.71 8.37 -3.20
CA THR A 146 -18.86 7.51 -3.55
C THR A 146 -19.45 6.71 -2.39
N SER A 147 -18.89 6.81 -1.18
CA SER A 147 -19.47 6.25 0.04
C SER A 147 -20.29 7.26 0.85
N LEU A 148 -20.24 8.55 0.51
CA LEU A 148 -21.03 9.59 1.17
C LEU A 148 -22.52 9.46 0.83
N ASP A 149 -23.39 9.67 1.82
CA ASP A 149 -24.84 9.71 1.60
C ASP A 149 -25.33 11.11 1.14
N LYS A 150 -26.64 11.39 1.18
CA LYS A 150 -27.16 12.70 0.74
C LYS A 150 -26.72 13.84 1.66
N GLU A 151 -26.75 13.59 2.97
CA GLU A 151 -26.39 14.55 4.02
C GLU A 151 -24.88 14.81 4.02
N GLY A 152 -24.06 13.76 3.87
CA GLY A 152 -22.59 13.88 3.74
C GLY A 152 -22.17 14.69 2.51
N VAL A 153 -22.78 14.43 1.33
CA VAL A 153 -22.49 15.22 0.11
C VAL A 153 -22.92 16.68 0.28
N GLU A 154 -24.13 16.94 0.78
CA GLU A 154 -24.65 18.31 0.96
C GLU A 154 -23.82 19.10 1.96
N GLN A 155 -23.43 18.49 3.09
CA GLN A 155 -22.56 19.13 4.08
C GLN A 155 -21.16 19.41 3.53
N PHE A 156 -20.57 18.48 2.76
CA PHE A 156 -19.25 18.70 2.13
C PHE A 156 -19.27 19.88 1.15
N LEU A 157 -20.31 19.97 0.31
CA LEU A 157 -20.49 21.10 -0.62
C LEU A 157 -20.64 22.43 0.12
N ALA A 158 -21.42 22.45 1.20
CA ALA A 158 -21.64 23.65 2.03
C ALA A 158 -20.37 24.08 2.78
N MET A 159 -19.64 23.12 3.37
CA MET A 159 -18.41 23.35 4.14
C MET A 159 -17.34 24.06 3.31
N HIS A 160 -17.13 23.61 2.07
CA HIS A 160 -16.18 24.20 1.14
C HIS A 160 -16.78 25.29 0.23
N ARG A 161 -18.03 25.71 0.49
CA ARG A 161 -18.76 26.79 -0.22
C ARG A 161 -18.72 26.65 -1.74
N LEU A 162 -18.90 25.44 -2.24
CA LEU A 162 -18.81 25.14 -3.67
C LEU A 162 -20.03 25.68 -4.43
N ASP A 163 -19.81 26.52 -5.45
CA ASP A 163 -20.88 27.04 -6.33
C ASP A 163 -21.59 25.90 -7.09
N CYS A 164 -22.61 25.33 -6.45
CA CYS A 164 -23.33 24.15 -6.87
C CYS A 164 -24.78 24.29 -6.39
N ARG A 165 -25.67 24.80 -7.25
CA ARG A 165 -27.07 25.09 -6.88
C ARG A 165 -27.99 24.02 -7.45
N HIS A 166 -28.87 23.44 -6.63
CA HIS A 166 -29.94 22.57 -7.12
C HIS A 166 -30.85 23.34 -8.09
N ILE A 167 -31.33 22.70 -9.16
CA ILE A 167 -32.33 23.33 -10.06
C ILE A 167 -33.72 23.34 -9.44
N SER A 168 -34.59 24.26 -9.87
CA SER A 168 -36.01 24.17 -9.53
C SER A 168 -36.70 23.08 -10.37
N GLN A 169 -37.90 22.63 -9.96
CA GLN A 169 -38.64 21.62 -10.73
C GLN A 169 -39.17 22.19 -12.05
N GLU A 170 -39.48 23.49 -12.07
CA GLU A 170 -39.91 24.25 -13.25
C GLU A 170 -38.75 24.38 -14.25
N GLU A 171 -37.54 24.71 -13.78
CA GLU A 171 -36.32 24.70 -14.60
C GLU A 171 -36.04 23.29 -15.14
N LYS A 172 -36.18 22.25 -14.29
CA LYS A 172 -35.95 20.85 -14.66
C LYS A 172 -36.87 20.38 -15.79
N GLU A 173 -38.13 20.80 -15.79
CA GLU A 173 -39.08 20.47 -16.86
C GLU A 173 -38.76 21.22 -18.16
N GLN A 174 -38.37 22.50 -18.08
CA GLN A 174 -38.03 23.33 -19.25
C GLN A 174 -36.87 22.78 -20.09
N ILE A 175 -35.88 22.12 -19.45
CA ILE A 175 -34.71 21.53 -20.15
C ILE A 175 -34.74 19.98 -20.13
N ARG A 176 -35.90 19.36 -19.89
CA ARG A 176 -36.01 17.92 -19.63
C ARG A 176 -35.51 17.04 -20.80
N GLU A 177 -35.83 17.40 -22.04
CA GLU A 177 -35.37 16.69 -23.24
C GLU A 177 -33.85 16.82 -23.42
N ASP A 178 -33.31 18.02 -23.22
CA ASP A 178 -31.87 18.32 -23.29
C ASP A 178 -31.07 17.55 -22.23
N LEU A 179 -31.60 17.45 -21.00
CA LEU A 179 -31.05 16.59 -19.95
C LEU A 179 -31.09 15.11 -20.35
N GLN A 180 -32.13 14.65 -21.06
CA GLN A 180 -32.26 13.26 -21.51
C GLN A 180 -31.26 12.91 -22.60
N MET A 181 -31.08 13.80 -23.57
CA MET A 181 -30.12 13.63 -24.66
C MET A 181 -28.67 13.71 -24.16
N SER A 182 -28.41 14.45 -23.08
CA SER A 182 -27.06 14.65 -22.54
C SER A 182 -26.63 13.63 -21.47
N THR A 183 -27.57 13.05 -20.70
CA THR A 183 -27.24 12.26 -19.49
C THR A 183 -27.29 10.75 -19.75
N VAL A 184 -26.14 10.20 -20.14
CA VAL A 184 -25.99 8.78 -20.52
C VAL A 184 -26.26 7.81 -19.36
N ARG A 185 -27.22 6.87 -19.57
CA ARG A 185 -27.71 5.79 -18.65
C ARG A 185 -28.85 6.14 -17.68
N VAL A 186 -29.61 7.20 -17.94
CA VAL A 186 -30.79 7.55 -17.14
C VAL A 186 -32.06 6.88 -17.70
N ALA A 187 -32.83 6.20 -16.84
CA ALA A 187 -34.11 5.56 -17.22
C ALA A 187 -35.34 6.48 -16.97
N SER A 188 -35.25 7.37 -15.99
CA SER A 188 -36.15 8.51 -15.76
C SER A 188 -35.33 9.62 -15.12
N ILE A 189 -35.49 10.85 -15.62
CA ILE A 189 -34.84 12.06 -15.10
C ILE A 189 -35.50 12.53 -13.82
N ASP A 190 -36.77 12.19 -13.66
CA ASP A 190 -37.69 12.77 -12.69
C ASP A 190 -37.22 12.49 -11.25
N THR A 191 -36.60 11.32 -11.04
CA THR A 191 -36.02 10.86 -9.77
C THR A 191 -34.59 11.35 -9.47
N ILE A 192 -33.93 12.06 -10.40
CA ILE A 192 -32.53 12.48 -10.25
C ILE A 192 -32.43 13.95 -9.82
N ASP A 193 -31.69 14.22 -8.74
CA ASP A 193 -31.28 15.56 -8.33
C ASP A 193 -30.23 16.12 -9.32
N PHE A 194 -30.44 17.33 -9.85
CA PHE A 194 -29.54 18.00 -10.81
C PHE A 194 -29.07 19.36 -10.29
N TYR A 195 -27.84 19.73 -10.65
CA TYR A 195 -27.14 20.90 -10.09
C TYR A 195 -26.52 21.78 -11.18
N LYS A 196 -26.72 23.09 -11.05
CA LYS A 196 -26.03 24.13 -11.83
C LYS A 196 -24.63 24.34 -11.30
N VAL A 197 -23.64 24.09 -12.17
CA VAL A 197 -22.20 24.23 -11.91
C VAL A 197 -21.57 25.01 -13.07
N SER A 198 -20.59 25.89 -12.82
CA SER A 198 -19.86 26.52 -13.94
C SER A 198 -19.12 25.46 -14.76
N PHE A 199 -19.30 25.45 -16.09
CA PHE A 199 -18.74 24.40 -16.96
C PHE A 199 -17.21 24.22 -16.81
N ARG A 200 -16.51 25.32 -16.47
CA ARG A 200 -15.06 25.34 -16.22
C ARG A 200 -14.62 24.48 -15.04
N LYS A 201 -15.51 24.13 -14.10
CA LYS A 201 -15.19 23.27 -12.96
C LYS A 201 -15.33 21.77 -13.28
N VAL A 202 -16.06 21.41 -14.33
CA VAL A 202 -16.44 20.02 -14.70
C VAL A 202 -16.08 19.66 -16.15
N ILE A 203 -14.91 20.14 -16.60
CA ILE A 203 -14.46 20.05 -18.00
C ILE A 203 -14.36 18.60 -18.51
N ASP A 204 -14.12 17.62 -17.63
CA ASP A 204 -14.07 16.20 -18.01
C ASP A 204 -15.44 15.63 -18.43
N LEU A 205 -16.53 16.05 -17.76
CA LEU A 205 -17.89 15.70 -18.13
C LEU A 205 -18.31 16.37 -19.45
N VAL A 206 -17.97 17.66 -19.60
CA VAL A 206 -18.26 18.45 -20.81
C VAL A 206 -17.51 17.88 -22.02
N ARG A 207 -16.20 17.63 -21.88
CA ARG A 207 -15.35 17.02 -22.93
C ARG A 207 -15.82 15.63 -23.35
N THR A 208 -16.46 14.88 -22.44
CA THR A 208 -17.02 13.55 -22.74
C THR A 208 -18.51 13.58 -23.12
N ARG A 209 -19.13 14.77 -23.22
CA ARG A 209 -20.55 14.98 -23.55
C ARG A 209 -21.50 14.15 -22.68
N LYS A 210 -21.31 14.23 -21.35
CA LYS A 210 -22.12 13.54 -20.32
C LYS A 210 -23.10 14.45 -19.55
N VAL A 211 -23.03 15.75 -19.78
CA VAL A 211 -23.82 16.78 -19.09
C VAL A 211 -24.28 17.80 -20.10
N TYR A 212 -25.49 18.31 -19.89
CA TYR A 212 -26.02 19.43 -20.66
C TYR A 212 -25.29 20.72 -20.27
N VAL A 213 -25.09 21.63 -21.23
CA VAL A 213 -24.40 22.92 -21.00
C VAL A 213 -25.13 24.04 -21.73
N GLU A 214 -25.64 25.02 -20.98
CA GLU A 214 -26.34 26.19 -21.51
C GLU A 214 -25.71 27.46 -20.90
N ARG A 215 -25.43 28.49 -21.71
CA ARG A 215 -24.88 29.81 -21.28
C ARG A 215 -23.64 29.76 -20.37
N GLY A 216 -22.85 28.68 -20.42
CA GLY A 216 -21.67 28.47 -19.56
C GLY A 216 -21.96 27.79 -18.20
N ILE A 217 -23.20 27.37 -17.96
CA ILE A 217 -23.60 26.52 -16.85
C ILE A 217 -23.73 25.08 -17.35
N ALA A 218 -23.04 24.16 -16.69
CA ALA A 218 -23.24 22.73 -16.85
C ALA A 218 -24.28 22.25 -15.83
N TYR A 219 -25.17 21.37 -16.29
CA TYR A 219 -26.21 20.74 -15.48
C TYR A 219 -25.78 19.31 -15.15
N VAL A 220 -25.36 19.11 -13.90
CA VAL A 220 -24.66 17.90 -13.44
C VAL A 220 -25.61 17.07 -12.56
N PRO A 221 -25.85 15.77 -12.86
CA PRO A 221 -26.62 14.91 -11.97
C PRO A 221 -25.82 14.62 -10.69
N ARG A 222 -26.51 14.36 -9.58
CA ARG A 222 -25.87 14.11 -8.27
C ARG A 222 -24.75 13.06 -8.30
N THR A 223 -24.87 12.03 -9.13
CA THR A 223 -23.87 10.96 -9.32
C THR A 223 -22.53 11.47 -9.86
N ASP A 224 -22.53 12.53 -10.66
CA ASP A 224 -21.34 13.05 -11.33
C ASP A 224 -20.79 14.33 -10.66
N LEU A 225 -21.40 14.82 -9.57
CA LEU A 225 -20.85 15.89 -8.71
C LEU A 225 -19.43 15.56 -8.19
N ILE A 226 -19.08 14.27 -8.15
CA ILE A 226 -17.73 13.81 -7.86
C ILE A 226 -16.66 14.43 -8.78
N SER A 227 -16.99 14.77 -10.04
CA SER A 227 -16.10 15.53 -10.94
C SER A 227 -15.78 16.92 -10.37
N LEU A 228 -16.79 17.69 -9.96
CA LEU A 228 -16.62 19.01 -9.34
C LEU A 228 -15.75 18.92 -8.09
N CYS A 229 -16.04 17.96 -7.20
CA CYS A 229 -15.33 17.79 -5.94
C CYS A 229 -13.86 17.36 -6.15
N ILE A 230 -13.58 16.46 -7.09
CA ILE A 230 -12.20 16.08 -7.46
C ILE A 230 -11.46 17.24 -8.11
N SER A 231 -12.12 18.01 -8.98
CA SER A 231 -11.54 19.18 -9.65
C SER A 231 -11.08 20.22 -8.63
N TYR A 232 -11.95 20.55 -7.66
CA TYR A 232 -11.63 21.43 -6.54
C TYR A 232 -10.54 20.86 -5.62
N PHE A 233 -10.64 19.58 -5.25
CA PHE A 233 -9.63 18.90 -4.43
C PHE A 233 -8.24 18.94 -5.07
N ARG A 234 -8.14 18.63 -6.37
CA ARG A 234 -6.87 18.67 -7.11
C ARG A 234 -6.33 20.09 -7.23
N GLN A 235 -7.18 21.11 -7.39
CA GLN A 235 -6.75 22.50 -7.36
C GLN A 235 -6.16 22.88 -5.99
N LYS A 236 -6.89 22.60 -4.90
CA LYS A 236 -6.44 22.87 -3.52
C LYS A 236 -5.15 22.12 -3.18
N LEU A 237 -5.07 20.85 -3.53
CA LEU A 237 -3.87 20.04 -3.30
C LEU A 237 -2.67 20.55 -4.10
N THR A 238 -2.86 20.99 -5.35
CA THR A 238 -1.75 21.53 -6.17
C THR A 238 -1.14 22.80 -5.55
N VAL A 239 -1.97 23.70 -5.01
CA VAL A 239 -1.47 24.88 -4.25
C VAL A 239 -0.76 24.41 -2.97
N GLY A 240 -1.40 23.53 -2.20
CA GLY A 240 -0.84 22.96 -0.96
C GLY A 240 0.46 22.16 -1.12
N MET A 241 0.86 21.78 -2.33
CA MET A 241 2.18 21.17 -2.61
C MET A 241 3.29 22.23 -2.76
N GLU A 242 3.00 23.40 -3.33
CA GLU A 242 3.97 24.50 -3.36
C GLU A 242 4.07 25.18 -1.98
N ASP A 243 2.94 25.33 -1.25
CA ASP A 243 2.95 25.78 0.15
C ASP A 243 3.84 24.88 1.03
N ALA A 244 3.70 23.55 0.88
CA ALA A 244 4.50 22.56 1.62
C ALA A 244 6.00 22.61 1.25
N LYS A 245 6.34 23.05 0.04
CA LYS A 245 7.72 23.17 -0.45
C LYS A 245 8.40 24.45 0.05
N GLU A 246 7.66 25.55 0.15
CA GLU A 246 8.12 26.76 0.82
C GLU A 246 8.36 26.49 2.31
N CYS A 247 7.38 25.91 3.01
CA CYS A 247 7.53 25.48 4.40
C CYS A 247 8.73 24.54 4.62
N LEU A 248 8.96 23.57 3.72
CA LEU A 248 10.10 22.65 3.81
C LEU A 248 11.46 23.30 3.48
N SER A 249 11.46 24.44 2.77
CA SER A 249 12.67 25.24 2.51
C SER A 249 13.01 26.17 3.69
N ASN A 250 12.01 26.49 4.52
CA ASN A 250 12.12 27.34 5.71
C ASN A 250 12.16 26.53 7.03
N ALA A 251 12.14 25.20 6.97
CA ALA A 251 12.17 24.31 8.13
C ALA A 251 13.59 24.11 8.67
N SER A 252 13.73 23.86 9.98
CA SER A 252 15.00 23.71 10.68
C SER A 252 15.85 22.52 10.22
N ASP A 253 17.18 22.64 10.39
CA ASP A 253 18.23 21.68 10.01
C ASP A 253 18.24 20.32 10.77
N ASP A 254 17.08 19.76 11.13
CA ASP A 254 17.02 18.39 11.67
C ASP A 254 17.22 17.38 10.52
N GLU A 255 18.48 17.03 10.27
CA GLU A 255 18.91 16.06 9.26
C GLU A 255 18.18 14.72 9.36
N ARG A 256 17.71 14.32 10.56
CA ARG A 256 17.02 13.04 10.79
C ARG A 256 15.63 13.08 10.18
N VAL A 257 14.90 14.17 10.45
CA VAL A 257 13.56 14.42 9.88
C VAL A 257 13.68 14.67 8.36
N MET A 258 14.63 15.50 7.95
CA MET A 258 14.85 15.84 6.54
C MET A 258 15.32 14.66 5.69
N GLY A 259 16.20 13.81 6.24
CA GLY A 259 16.63 12.55 5.63
C GLY A 259 15.48 11.54 5.53
N TYR A 260 14.69 11.36 6.61
CA TYR A 260 13.51 10.50 6.60
C TYR A 260 12.49 10.94 5.53
N ILE A 261 12.12 12.23 5.51
CA ILE A 261 11.18 12.81 4.54
C ILE A 261 11.68 12.61 3.10
N SER A 262 12.97 12.84 2.87
CA SER A 262 13.56 12.73 1.51
C SER A 262 13.70 11.29 1.02
N ALA A 263 13.88 10.31 1.93
CA ALA A 263 13.93 8.90 1.58
C ALA A 263 12.55 8.24 1.41
N LEU A 264 11.51 8.81 2.05
CA LEU A 264 10.17 8.20 2.11
C LEU A 264 9.58 7.79 0.74
N PRO A 265 9.68 8.57 -0.36
CA PRO A 265 9.17 8.15 -1.67
C PRO A 265 9.83 6.87 -2.21
N GLY A 266 11.09 6.62 -1.80
CA GLY A 266 11.88 5.43 -2.13
C GLY A 266 11.45 4.18 -1.36
N THR A 267 11.00 4.31 -0.10
CA THR A 267 10.66 3.20 0.81
C THR A 267 9.77 2.11 0.19
N PHE A 268 8.80 2.49 -0.63
CA PHE A 268 7.91 1.56 -1.34
C PHE A 268 8.14 1.50 -2.86
N SER A 269 9.12 2.26 -3.39
CA SER A 269 9.52 2.17 -4.80
C SER A 269 10.04 0.77 -5.16
N GLY A 270 10.64 0.08 -4.17
CA GLY A 270 10.99 -1.34 -4.26
C GLY A 270 9.87 -2.34 -3.88
N MET A 271 8.70 -1.92 -3.37
CA MET A 271 7.63 -2.89 -3.01
C MET A 271 6.71 -3.27 -4.17
N ALA A 272 6.40 -2.33 -5.07
CA ALA A 272 5.73 -2.66 -6.33
C ALA A 272 6.64 -3.44 -7.31
N ARG A 273 7.96 -3.38 -7.06
CA ARG A 273 8.99 -4.11 -7.80
C ARG A 273 10.17 -4.51 -6.89
N VAL A 274 10.00 -5.59 -6.12
CA VAL A 274 11.13 -6.51 -5.91
C VAL A 274 11.24 -7.35 -7.18
N VAL A 275 11.58 -6.67 -8.29
CA VAL A 275 12.00 -7.34 -9.52
C VAL A 275 13.39 -7.85 -9.20
N TRP A 276 13.45 -9.16 -9.11
CA TRP A 276 14.54 -10.00 -8.68
C TRP A 276 15.90 -9.51 -9.21
N SER A 277 16.93 -9.55 -8.36
CA SER A 277 18.29 -9.70 -8.87
C SER A 277 18.29 -10.90 -9.82
N THR A 278 18.73 -10.71 -11.05
CA THR A 278 18.62 -11.73 -12.11
C THR A 278 19.44 -13.00 -11.84
N THR A 279 20.34 -12.96 -10.85
CA THR A 279 20.91 -14.13 -10.20
C THR A 279 19.92 -14.72 -9.18
N ASN A 280 19.46 -15.96 -9.43
CA ASN A 280 18.93 -16.83 -8.37
C ASN A 280 19.93 -16.88 -7.21
N THR A 281 19.50 -16.62 -5.98
CA THR A 281 20.39 -16.69 -4.81
C THR A 281 20.65 -18.17 -4.50
N PRO A 282 21.87 -18.67 -4.71
CA PRO A 282 22.15 -20.10 -4.63
C PRO A 282 22.13 -20.58 -3.17
N LEU A 283 21.64 -21.80 -2.97
CA LEU A 283 21.43 -22.45 -1.69
C LEU A 283 22.68 -22.41 -0.79
N GLU A 284 23.84 -22.63 -1.41
CA GLU A 284 25.15 -22.74 -0.78
C GLU A 284 25.60 -21.42 -0.14
N LYS A 285 25.16 -20.28 -0.69
CA LYS A 285 25.52 -18.94 -0.17
C LYS A 285 24.67 -18.49 1.02
N LEU A 286 23.55 -19.16 1.33
CA LEU A 286 22.65 -18.71 2.41
C LEU A 286 23.32 -18.69 3.78
N GLU A 287 24.32 -19.54 4.01
CA GLU A 287 25.11 -19.57 5.24
C GLU A 287 26.04 -18.34 5.37
N GLU A 288 26.77 -18.00 4.31
CA GLU A 288 27.62 -16.81 4.21
C GLU A 288 26.79 -15.53 4.37
N LEU A 289 25.72 -15.43 3.58
CA LEU A 289 24.78 -14.32 3.57
C LEU A 289 24.10 -14.10 4.92
N SER A 290 23.88 -15.16 5.71
CA SER A 290 23.32 -15.05 7.07
C SER A 290 24.21 -14.25 8.03
N ARG A 291 25.52 -14.26 7.78
CA ARG A 291 26.53 -13.61 8.63
C ARG A 291 26.87 -12.21 8.12
N THR A 292 26.93 -12.03 6.80
CA THR A 292 27.35 -10.78 6.15
C THR A 292 26.22 -9.81 5.81
N SER A 293 25.00 -10.30 5.56
CA SER A 293 23.96 -9.49 4.92
C SER A 293 22.54 -9.64 5.45
N TYR A 294 22.29 -10.54 6.40
CA TYR A 294 20.97 -10.64 7.03
C TYR A 294 20.81 -9.63 8.18
N PRO A 295 19.63 -8.98 8.30
CA PRO A 295 19.27 -8.29 9.53
C PRO A 295 19.18 -9.28 10.69
N MET A 296 19.38 -8.78 11.92
CA MET A 296 19.46 -9.60 13.13
C MET A 296 18.27 -10.55 13.34
N CYS A 297 17.06 -10.17 12.88
CA CYS A 297 15.85 -10.99 12.92
C CYS A 297 15.91 -12.22 12.00
N MET A 298 16.51 -12.10 10.82
CA MET A 298 16.62 -13.20 9.85
C MET A 298 17.86 -14.06 10.12
N ARG A 299 18.96 -13.44 10.59
CA ARG A 299 20.13 -14.17 11.10
C ARG A 299 19.75 -15.06 12.28
N SER A 300 18.97 -14.56 13.24
CA SER A 300 18.52 -15.36 14.40
C SER A 300 17.61 -16.53 13.99
N LEU A 301 16.77 -16.37 12.97
CA LEU A 301 15.97 -17.48 12.42
C LEU A 301 16.83 -18.52 11.68
N HIS A 302 17.85 -18.08 10.94
CA HIS A 302 18.81 -18.98 10.27
C HIS A 302 19.59 -19.82 11.30
N GLU A 303 20.17 -19.17 12.31
CA GLU A 303 20.89 -19.84 13.40
C GLU A 303 19.98 -20.80 14.18
N ALA A 304 18.77 -20.37 14.54
CA ALA A 304 17.81 -21.21 15.24
C ALA A 304 17.41 -22.44 14.41
N LEU A 305 17.24 -22.30 13.09
CA LEU A 305 16.97 -23.42 12.18
C LEU A 305 18.15 -24.40 12.11
N ARG A 306 19.39 -23.90 11.98
CA ARG A 306 20.60 -24.72 11.95
C ARG A 306 20.83 -25.50 13.24
N ILE A 307 20.62 -24.88 14.40
CA ILE A 307 20.86 -25.48 15.72
C ILE A 307 19.72 -26.44 16.11
N ASN A 308 18.46 -26.04 15.90
CA ASN A 308 17.32 -26.83 16.37
C ASN A 308 16.83 -27.86 15.34
N HIS A 309 17.31 -27.82 14.10
CA HIS A 309 16.80 -28.62 12.98
C HIS A 309 15.27 -28.54 12.79
N HIS A 310 14.68 -27.42 13.21
CA HIS A 310 13.24 -27.14 13.11
C HIS A 310 12.96 -25.65 13.30
N LEU A 311 11.81 -25.19 12.80
CA LEU A 311 11.19 -23.93 13.21
C LEU A 311 9.67 -24.12 13.38
N LYS A 312 9.11 -23.51 14.43
CA LYS A 312 7.66 -23.30 14.61
C LYS A 312 7.08 -22.41 13.49
N ASN A 313 5.77 -22.47 13.25
CA ASN A 313 5.21 -22.00 11.99
C ASN A 313 5.44 -20.51 11.69
N SER A 314 5.26 -19.64 12.68
CA SER A 314 5.52 -18.20 12.55
C SER A 314 6.97 -17.91 12.12
N GLY A 315 7.94 -18.71 12.57
CA GLY A 315 9.33 -18.68 12.10
C GLY A 315 9.52 -19.21 10.67
N ARG A 316 8.81 -20.29 10.30
CA ARG A 316 8.79 -20.80 8.91
C ARG A 316 8.23 -19.77 7.93
N ILE A 317 7.15 -19.08 8.30
CA ILE A 317 6.55 -18.00 7.50
C ILE A 317 7.50 -16.81 7.39
N GLN A 318 7.99 -16.27 8.51
CA GLN A 318 8.86 -15.09 8.51
C GLN A 318 10.16 -15.33 7.72
N TYR A 319 10.83 -16.46 7.96
CA TYR A 319 12.08 -16.79 7.26
C TYR A 319 11.85 -17.25 5.82
N GLY A 320 10.83 -18.09 5.57
CA GLY A 320 10.50 -18.62 4.24
C GLY A 320 10.11 -17.52 3.25
N LEU A 321 9.32 -16.54 3.68
CA LEU A 321 9.00 -15.36 2.88
C LEU A 321 10.22 -14.45 2.66
N PHE A 322 11.11 -14.33 3.66
CA PHE A 322 12.35 -13.57 3.50
C PHE A 322 13.30 -14.19 2.47
N ILE A 323 13.54 -15.52 2.50
CA ILE A 323 14.43 -16.18 1.53
C ILE A 323 13.84 -16.17 0.10
N LYS A 324 12.52 -16.32 -0.02
CA LYS A 324 11.80 -16.05 -1.28
C LYS A 324 12.08 -14.62 -1.78
N GLY A 325 12.04 -13.64 -0.88
CA GLY A 325 12.28 -12.23 -1.17
C GLY A 325 13.73 -11.85 -1.52
N ILE A 326 14.73 -12.68 -1.20
CA ILE A 326 16.13 -12.52 -1.69
C ILE A 326 16.40 -13.35 -2.96
N GLY A 327 15.37 -13.95 -3.56
CA GLY A 327 15.49 -14.65 -4.84
C GLY A 327 16.00 -16.08 -4.74
N VAL A 328 15.75 -16.79 -3.64
CA VAL A 328 15.87 -18.27 -3.60
C VAL A 328 14.69 -18.87 -4.38
N SER A 329 14.93 -19.87 -5.23
CA SER A 329 13.85 -20.54 -5.98
C SER A 329 12.99 -21.46 -5.09
N LEU A 330 11.81 -21.87 -5.58
CA LEU A 330 10.96 -22.84 -4.87
C LEU A 330 11.68 -24.19 -4.69
N ASP A 331 12.41 -24.64 -5.71
CA ASP A 331 13.09 -25.94 -5.68
C ASP A 331 14.32 -25.89 -4.75
N ASP A 332 15.03 -24.75 -4.72
CA ASP A 332 16.09 -24.49 -3.73
C ASP A 332 15.54 -24.39 -2.30
N ALA A 333 14.37 -23.77 -2.11
CA ALA A 333 13.72 -23.69 -0.81
C ALA A 333 13.22 -25.06 -0.32
N LEU A 334 12.65 -25.89 -1.20
CA LEU A 334 12.25 -27.25 -0.86
C LEU A 334 13.45 -28.12 -0.47
N ARG A 335 14.60 -27.98 -1.17
CA ARG A 335 15.87 -28.61 -0.77
C ARG A 335 16.34 -28.10 0.59
N PHE A 336 16.49 -26.78 0.76
CA PHE A 336 16.91 -26.11 1.98
C PHE A 336 16.15 -26.58 3.23
N TRP A 337 14.81 -26.53 3.18
CA TRP A 337 13.97 -26.91 4.32
C TRP A 337 14.03 -28.41 4.61
N ARG A 338 14.13 -29.27 3.58
CA ARG A 338 14.25 -30.73 3.74
C ARG A 338 15.59 -31.10 4.38
N GLU A 339 16.67 -30.52 3.90
CA GLU A 339 18.03 -30.70 4.45
C GLU A 339 18.11 -30.19 5.89
N ALA A 340 17.62 -28.98 6.16
CA ALA A 340 17.64 -28.39 7.50
C ALA A 340 16.85 -29.18 8.55
N PHE A 341 15.73 -29.82 8.16
CA PHE A 341 14.89 -30.63 9.06
C PHE A 341 15.30 -32.10 9.15
N SER A 342 16.19 -32.59 8.28
CA SER A 342 16.54 -34.02 8.13
C SER A 342 16.93 -34.75 9.42
N GLN A 343 17.57 -34.05 10.37
CA GLN A 343 17.99 -34.61 11.67
C GLN A 343 16.83 -34.88 12.65
N LYS A 344 15.60 -34.41 12.36
CA LYS A 344 14.42 -34.57 13.22
C LYS A 344 13.16 -35.03 12.48
N ILE A 345 13.15 -34.94 11.15
CA ILE A 345 11.98 -35.20 10.30
C ILE A 345 12.45 -35.98 9.07
N ASP A 346 11.89 -37.16 8.88
CA ASP A 346 12.11 -38.00 7.72
C ASP A 346 11.55 -37.36 6.42
N SER A 347 12.08 -37.76 5.26
CA SER A 347 11.72 -37.14 3.97
C SER A 347 10.24 -37.30 3.62
N ASP A 348 9.60 -38.38 4.06
CA ASP A 348 8.19 -38.69 3.81
C ASP A 348 7.27 -37.77 4.60
N LYS A 349 7.57 -37.59 5.89
CA LYS A 349 6.89 -36.66 6.80
C LYS A 349 7.16 -35.21 6.41
N PHE A 350 8.36 -34.88 5.94
CA PHE A 350 8.65 -33.56 5.36
C PHE A 350 7.72 -33.26 4.18
N GLU A 351 7.60 -34.19 3.23
CA GLU A 351 6.80 -33.99 2.02
C GLU A 351 5.30 -33.89 2.35
N LYS A 352 4.82 -34.71 3.29
CA LYS A 352 3.41 -34.73 3.75
C LYS A 352 3.01 -33.52 4.60
N GLN A 353 3.90 -33.01 5.46
CA GLN A 353 3.56 -31.98 6.46
C GLN A 353 4.07 -30.56 6.13
N TYR A 354 5.14 -30.42 5.35
CA TYR A 354 5.85 -29.13 5.19
C TYR A 354 5.96 -28.67 3.74
N ALA A 355 6.17 -29.57 2.78
CA ALA A 355 6.38 -29.18 1.38
C ALA A 355 5.19 -28.41 0.78
N TYR A 356 3.95 -28.79 1.11
CA TYR A 356 2.74 -28.04 0.76
C TYR A 356 2.78 -26.58 1.28
N SER A 357 3.14 -26.37 2.55
CA SER A 357 3.23 -25.02 3.12
C SER A 357 4.26 -24.13 2.40
N ILE A 358 5.35 -24.73 1.91
CA ILE A 358 6.40 -24.04 1.15
C ILE A 358 5.91 -23.71 -0.26
N ARG A 359 5.25 -24.65 -0.97
CA ARG A 359 4.62 -24.40 -2.27
C ARG A 359 3.55 -23.30 -2.20
N HIS A 360 2.78 -23.26 -1.11
CA HIS A 360 1.78 -22.23 -0.83
C HIS A 360 2.44 -20.85 -0.59
N ILE A 361 3.52 -20.77 0.20
CA ILE A 361 4.32 -19.53 0.38
C ILE A 361 4.83 -18.98 -0.96
N TYR A 362 5.19 -19.85 -1.91
CA TYR A 362 5.62 -19.47 -3.27
C TYR A 362 4.46 -19.26 -4.25
N GLY A 363 3.20 -19.45 -3.84
CA GLY A 363 2.01 -19.18 -4.65
C GLY A 363 1.73 -20.20 -5.76
N LYS A 364 2.34 -21.39 -5.72
CA LYS A 364 2.17 -22.45 -6.74
C LYS A 364 0.99 -23.39 -6.50
N GLU A 365 0.37 -23.34 -5.32
CA GLU A 365 -0.81 -24.12 -4.93
C GLU A 365 -1.87 -23.20 -4.29
N GLY A 366 -3.12 -23.66 -4.20
CA GLY A 366 -4.24 -22.85 -3.68
C GLY A 366 -4.72 -21.75 -4.64
N LYS A 367 -5.21 -20.62 -4.11
CA LYS A 367 -5.76 -19.46 -4.87
C LYS A 367 -4.71 -18.67 -5.69
N GLN A 368 -3.48 -19.20 -5.86
CA GLN A 368 -2.33 -18.53 -6.47
C GLN A 368 -1.96 -17.18 -5.79
N THR A 369 -2.25 -17.04 -4.49
CA THR A 369 -1.91 -15.85 -3.70
C THR A 369 -0.39 -15.73 -3.58
N ASN A 370 0.21 -14.77 -4.28
CA ASN A 370 1.65 -14.49 -4.16
C ASN A 370 1.95 -13.77 -2.83
N TYR A 371 2.21 -14.53 -1.76
CA TYR A 371 2.51 -13.98 -0.44
C TYR A 371 3.76 -13.09 -0.46
N THR A 372 3.63 -11.88 0.08
CA THR A 372 4.70 -10.89 0.18
C THR A 372 5.59 -11.11 1.41
N PRO A 373 6.88 -10.78 1.34
CA PRO A 373 7.75 -10.67 2.50
C PRO A 373 7.19 -9.79 3.64
N LEU A 374 7.53 -10.13 4.88
CA LEU A 374 7.05 -9.41 6.06
C LEU A 374 7.91 -8.18 6.36
N GLY A 375 7.30 -7.00 6.32
CA GLY A 375 7.95 -5.74 6.71
C GLY A 375 8.20 -5.59 8.21
N CYS A 376 9.11 -4.67 8.58
CA CYS A 376 9.56 -4.50 9.96
C CYS A 376 8.38 -4.28 10.93
N ASN A 377 7.41 -3.42 10.60
CA ASN A 377 6.27 -3.15 11.47
C ASN A 377 5.44 -4.41 11.77
N LYS A 378 5.23 -5.30 10.79
CA LYS A 378 4.53 -6.58 11.00
C LYS A 378 5.34 -7.50 11.92
N ILE A 379 6.63 -7.63 11.66
CA ILE A 379 7.57 -8.43 12.46
C ILE A 379 7.68 -7.92 13.91
N ILE A 380 7.66 -6.60 14.11
CA ILE A 380 7.63 -5.93 15.43
C ILE A 380 6.26 -6.12 16.10
N SER A 381 5.16 -6.18 15.35
CA SER A 381 3.81 -6.37 15.90
C SER A 381 3.50 -7.80 16.35
N SER A 382 4.26 -8.80 15.88
CA SER A 382 4.01 -10.22 16.16
C SER A 382 4.07 -10.56 17.66
N ALA A 383 3.16 -11.42 18.12
CA ALA A 383 3.32 -12.14 19.38
C ALA A 383 4.38 -13.25 19.23
N ILE A 384 5.02 -13.62 20.35
CA ILE A 384 6.01 -14.69 20.44
C ILE A 384 5.73 -15.50 21.70
N GLY A 385 5.61 -16.82 21.58
CA GLY A 385 5.49 -17.76 22.69
C GLY A 385 6.81 -18.46 23.04
N PRO A 386 6.82 -19.31 24.08
CA PRO A 386 8.01 -20.05 24.50
C PRO A 386 8.61 -20.92 23.37
N GLY A 387 9.93 -20.83 23.18
CA GLY A 387 10.66 -21.58 22.15
C GLY A 387 10.41 -21.11 20.71
N GLU A 388 9.92 -19.88 20.52
CA GLU A 388 9.81 -19.24 19.21
C GLU A 388 10.94 -18.23 18.96
N TYR A 389 11.38 -18.14 17.71
CA TYR A 389 12.57 -17.39 17.30
C TYR A 389 12.29 -16.31 16.23
N HIS A 390 11.01 -16.04 15.93
CA HIS A 390 10.60 -15.03 14.96
C HIS A 390 10.50 -13.62 15.59
N GLY A 391 9.87 -12.68 14.90
CA GLY A 391 9.73 -11.30 15.36
C GLY A 391 11.02 -10.49 15.28
N CYS A 392 11.07 -9.38 16.02
CA CYS A 392 12.18 -8.44 16.05
C CYS A 392 13.05 -8.60 17.32
N PRO A 393 14.35 -9.00 17.22
CA PRO A 393 15.24 -9.15 18.37
C PRO A 393 15.25 -7.95 19.31
N TYR A 394 15.30 -6.73 18.75
CA TYR A 394 15.33 -5.48 19.51
C TYR A 394 14.06 -5.21 20.33
N LYS A 395 12.94 -5.90 20.08
CA LYS A 395 11.70 -5.78 20.86
C LYS A 395 11.47 -6.94 21.83
N HIS A 396 11.84 -8.15 21.45
CA HIS A 396 11.39 -9.36 22.16
C HIS A 396 12.49 -10.16 22.85
N MET A 397 13.78 -9.88 22.59
CA MET A 397 14.85 -10.38 23.43
C MET A 397 15.02 -9.45 24.63
N ASP A 398 15.27 -10.02 25.80
CA ASP A 398 15.70 -9.24 26.95
C ASP A 398 17.08 -8.61 26.70
N GLN A 399 17.43 -7.60 27.50
CA GLN A 399 18.67 -6.85 27.32
C GLN A 399 19.93 -7.72 27.45
N SER A 400 19.92 -8.79 28.25
CA SER A 400 21.08 -9.67 28.43
C SER A 400 21.25 -10.63 27.26
N SER A 401 20.17 -11.25 26.77
CA SER A 401 20.18 -12.09 25.56
C SER A 401 20.54 -11.29 24.31
N LEU A 402 19.98 -10.08 24.18
CA LEU A 402 20.29 -9.16 23.07
C LEU A 402 21.78 -8.78 23.08
N ARG A 403 22.32 -8.44 24.26
CA ARG A 403 23.74 -8.14 24.45
C ARG A 403 24.64 -9.32 24.08
N GLN A 404 24.32 -10.51 24.57
CA GLN A 404 25.09 -11.73 24.29
C GLN A 404 25.12 -12.02 22.79
N LYS A 405 23.99 -11.89 22.08
CA LYS A 405 23.96 -12.04 20.62
C LYS A 405 24.74 -10.96 19.88
N LEU A 406 24.63 -9.69 20.27
CA LEU A 406 25.38 -8.59 19.63
C LEU A 406 26.90 -8.84 19.75
N CYS A 407 27.41 -9.16 20.94
CA CYS A 407 28.81 -9.49 21.14
C CYS A 407 29.22 -10.76 20.35
N ALA A 408 28.39 -11.80 20.33
CA ALA A 408 28.63 -13.02 19.55
C ALA A 408 28.61 -12.78 18.02
N TYR A 409 28.04 -11.67 17.55
CA TYR A 409 28.05 -11.26 16.15
C TYR A 409 29.22 -10.31 15.81
N GLY A 410 30.12 -10.02 16.76
CA GLY A 410 31.30 -9.17 16.58
C GLY A 410 31.09 -7.69 16.87
N ILE A 411 29.95 -7.30 17.43
CA ILE A 411 29.68 -5.92 17.87
C ILE A 411 30.43 -5.64 19.19
N SER A 412 31.01 -4.44 19.35
CA SER A 412 31.76 -4.12 20.57
C SER A 412 30.87 -3.98 21.80
N ASP A 413 31.46 -4.14 22.99
CA ASP A 413 30.78 -3.96 24.28
C ASP A 413 30.16 -2.55 24.45
N PHE A 414 30.74 -1.55 23.78
CA PHE A 414 30.29 -0.16 23.75
C PHE A 414 29.11 0.02 22.79
N ASP A 415 29.27 -0.35 21.51
CA ASP A 415 28.24 -0.18 20.49
C ASP A 415 26.98 -1.02 20.81
N ALA A 416 27.17 -2.19 21.43
CA ALA A 416 26.07 -3.01 21.90
C ALA A 416 25.21 -2.30 22.97
N LYS A 417 25.79 -1.45 23.84
CA LYS A 417 25.02 -0.65 24.81
C LYS A 417 24.14 0.38 24.10
N GLU A 418 24.67 1.08 23.10
CA GLU A 418 23.91 2.07 22.32
C GLU A 418 22.72 1.41 21.59
N ILE A 419 22.93 0.24 20.97
CA ILE A 419 21.87 -0.54 20.33
C ILE A 419 20.81 -1.00 21.34
N ILE A 420 21.20 -1.35 22.58
CA ILE A 420 20.29 -1.78 23.65
C ILE A 420 19.47 -0.62 24.21
N GLU A 421 20.06 0.56 24.39
CA GLU A 421 19.31 1.74 24.86
C GLU A 421 18.29 2.21 23.79
N LEU A 422 18.68 2.27 22.51
CA LEU A 422 17.74 2.53 21.41
C LEU A 422 16.60 1.49 21.36
N ALA A 423 16.90 0.20 21.61
CA ALA A 423 15.90 -0.85 21.68
C ALA A 423 14.93 -0.67 22.86
N LYS A 424 15.46 -0.31 24.03
CA LYS A 424 14.74 -0.04 25.30
C LYS A 424 13.84 1.21 25.22
N GLU A 425 14.22 2.22 24.45
CA GLU A 425 13.40 3.39 24.11
C GLU A 425 12.29 3.09 23.08
N GLY A 426 12.24 1.86 22.55
CA GLY A 426 11.30 1.44 21.51
C GLY A 426 11.72 1.85 20.09
N HIS A 427 12.92 2.39 19.91
CA HIS A 427 13.47 2.83 18.63
C HIS A 427 14.08 1.66 17.83
N TYR A 428 13.34 0.56 17.70
CA TYR A 428 13.80 -0.72 17.11
C TYR A 428 14.41 -0.58 15.70
N SER A 429 13.87 0.34 14.88
CA SER A 429 14.39 0.63 13.53
C SER A 429 15.75 1.34 13.57
N LEU A 430 15.98 2.21 14.57
CA LEU A 430 17.27 2.86 14.79
C LEU A 430 18.29 1.86 15.36
N ALA A 431 17.89 1.00 16.30
CA ALA A 431 18.73 -0.10 16.80
C ALA A 431 19.18 -1.05 15.66
N CYS A 432 18.27 -1.38 14.72
CA CYS A 432 18.57 -2.14 13.52
C CYS A 432 19.52 -1.39 12.56
N THR A 433 19.36 -0.07 12.42
CA THR A 433 20.21 0.78 11.58
C THR A 433 21.61 0.95 12.17
N LYS A 434 21.73 1.06 13.50
CA LYS A 434 23.02 1.08 14.20
C LYS A 434 23.75 -0.27 14.08
N TYR A 435 23.03 -1.40 14.18
CA TYR A 435 23.60 -2.73 13.88
C TYR A 435 24.12 -2.82 12.43
N PHE A 436 23.37 -2.30 11.44
CA PHE A 436 23.85 -2.20 10.06
C PHE A 436 25.14 -1.37 9.95
N GLN A 437 25.17 -0.19 10.58
CA GLN A 437 26.35 0.70 10.60
C GLN A 437 27.58 0.02 11.18
N MET A 438 27.44 -0.76 12.26
CA MET A 438 28.57 -1.46 12.86
C MET A 438 29.06 -2.64 12.01
N LEU A 439 28.14 -3.36 11.35
CA LEU A 439 28.48 -4.48 10.47
C LEU A 439 29.17 -4.03 9.16
N HIS A 440 28.73 -2.91 8.59
CA HIS A 440 29.21 -2.40 7.30
C HIS A 440 30.18 -1.22 7.40
N LYS A 441 30.43 -0.69 8.61
CA LYS A 441 31.21 0.54 8.87
C LYS A 441 30.69 1.79 8.13
N GLN A 442 29.46 1.73 7.64
CA GLN A 442 28.81 2.76 6.82
C GLN A 442 27.30 2.79 7.10
N SER A 443 26.70 3.98 7.08
CA SER A 443 25.23 4.13 7.07
C SER A 443 24.61 3.56 5.78
N PRO A 444 23.40 2.95 5.83
CA PRO A 444 22.68 2.60 4.62
C PRO A 444 22.27 3.87 3.85
N GLU A 445 22.16 3.81 2.52
CA GLU A 445 21.76 4.99 1.72
C GLU A 445 20.24 5.29 1.86
N GLN A 446 19.46 4.34 2.38
CA GLN A 446 18.03 4.50 2.69
C GLN A 446 17.69 3.93 4.08
N PRO A 447 16.75 4.52 4.85
CA PRO A 447 16.38 4.01 6.16
C PRO A 447 15.66 2.65 6.08
N ILE A 448 15.87 1.80 7.08
CA ILE A 448 15.56 0.36 6.99
C ILE A 448 14.15 0.03 7.51
N PHE A 449 13.18 -0.07 6.60
CA PHE A 449 11.78 -0.43 6.90
C PHE A 449 11.41 -1.88 6.59
N HIS A 450 12.33 -2.65 5.97
CA HIS A 450 12.03 -4.00 5.49
C HIS A 450 13.27 -4.92 5.57
N PRO A 451 13.16 -6.19 6.01
CA PRO A 451 14.31 -7.11 6.07
C PRO A 451 15.01 -7.35 4.72
N ASN A 452 14.26 -7.53 3.64
CA ASN A 452 14.84 -7.61 2.28
C ASN A 452 15.43 -6.26 1.80
N GLY A 453 15.02 -5.13 2.38
CA GLY A 453 15.62 -3.82 2.14
C GLY A 453 16.99 -3.69 2.81
N TYR A 454 17.10 -4.11 4.08
CA TYR A 454 18.40 -4.29 4.77
C TYR A 454 19.34 -5.13 3.89
N PHE A 455 18.86 -6.29 3.42
CA PHE A 455 19.65 -7.20 2.59
C PHE A 455 20.12 -6.55 1.28
N ALA A 456 19.25 -5.82 0.59
CA ALA A 456 19.60 -5.15 -0.66
C ALA A 456 20.67 -4.06 -0.47
N GLU A 457 20.52 -3.17 0.52
CA GLU A 457 21.51 -2.15 0.84
C GLU A 457 22.84 -2.77 1.33
N SER A 458 22.76 -3.84 2.13
CA SER A 458 23.93 -4.60 2.59
C SER A 458 24.71 -5.21 1.42
N ARG A 459 24.03 -5.86 0.47
CA ARG A 459 24.68 -6.41 -0.74
C ARG A 459 25.30 -5.30 -1.59
N LYS A 460 24.60 -4.18 -1.76
CA LYS A 460 25.02 -3.02 -2.55
C LYS A 460 26.27 -2.32 -2.00
N ILE A 461 26.54 -2.37 -0.70
CA ILE A 461 27.84 -1.97 -0.13
C ILE A 461 28.88 -3.05 -0.47
N LEU A 462 28.64 -4.29 -0.04
CA LEU A 462 29.63 -5.38 -0.17
C LEU A 462 30.04 -5.73 -1.61
N THR A 463 29.24 -5.41 -2.63
CA THR A 463 29.63 -5.57 -4.04
C THR A 463 30.37 -4.36 -4.62
N LYS A 464 30.20 -3.15 -4.07
CA LYS A 464 31.03 -2.00 -4.47
C LYS A 464 32.47 -2.18 -4.00
N ASP A 465 32.65 -2.72 -2.80
CA ASP A 465 33.97 -2.94 -2.21
C ASP A 465 34.77 -4.02 -2.97
N THR A 466 34.11 -5.05 -3.53
CA THR A 466 34.79 -6.09 -4.34
C THR A 466 35.27 -5.58 -5.69
N ASP A 467 34.51 -4.69 -6.34
CA ASP A 467 34.90 -4.12 -7.64
C ASP A 467 36.05 -3.08 -7.49
N GLY A 468 36.41 -2.71 -6.25
CA GLY A 468 37.45 -1.74 -5.93
C GLY A 468 38.84 -2.32 -5.59
N MET A 469 39.03 -3.65 -5.64
CA MET A 469 40.30 -4.30 -5.25
C MET A 469 41.11 -4.93 -6.39
N ASP A 470 40.54 -5.14 -7.57
CA ASP A 470 41.23 -5.68 -8.76
C ASP A 470 41.39 -4.64 -9.88
N ASP A 471 42.24 -3.62 -9.66
CA ASP A 471 42.88 -2.90 -10.78
C ASP A 471 44.39 -2.74 -10.53
N SER A 472 45.15 -3.75 -10.97
CA SER A 472 46.57 -3.57 -11.27
C SER A 472 47.01 -4.48 -12.43
N SER A 473 47.16 -3.86 -13.61
CA SER A 473 47.49 -4.46 -14.92
C SER A 473 46.35 -5.31 -15.53
N GLN A 474 45.97 -5.13 -16.81
CA GLN A 474 46.74 -4.64 -17.96
C GLN A 474 45.97 -3.64 -18.84
N THR A 475 46.71 -2.73 -19.49
CA THR A 475 46.16 -1.69 -20.39
C THR A 475 45.97 -2.13 -21.83
N ALA A 476 44.76 -1.96 -22.38
CA ALA A 476 44.51 -1.89 -23.82
C ALA A 476 43.36 -0.90 -24.15
N ASN A 477 43.60 -0.05 -25.15
CA ASN A 477 42.66 0.94 -25.71
C ASN A 477 41.45 0.25 -26.41
N ILE A 478 40.32 0.87 -26.77
CA ILE A 478 40.15 2.15 -27.51
C ILE A 478 38.83 2.89 -27.19
N LYS A 479 38.99 4.20 -26.94
CA LYS A 479 38.12 5.38 -27.16
C LYS A 479 36.58 5.28 -27.20
N SER A 480 35.96 6.20 -26.46
CA SER A 480 34.57 6.66 -26.63
C SER A 480 34.39 7.56 -27.86
N GLU A 481 33.18 7.58 -28.43
CA GLU A 481 32.66 8.76 -29.12
C GLU A 481 31.16 8.98 -28.80
N ARG A 482 30.74 10.25 -28.69
CA ARG A 482 29.34 10.67 -28.45
C ARG A 482 28.80 11.34 -29.71
N ILE A 483 27.62 10.95 -30.19
CA ILE A 483 26.82 11.78 -31.12
C ILE A 483 25.35 11.82 -30.67
N VAL A 484 24.76 13.01 -30.75
CA VAL A 484 23.35 13.31 -30.46
C VAL A 484 22.57 13.40 -31.78
N GLY A 485 21.35 12.88 -31.83
CA GLY A 485 20.49 13.07 -33.01
C GLY A 485 19.06 12.55 -32.86
N THR A 486 18.08 13.46 -32.86
CA THR A 486 16.67 13.18 -33.21
C THR A 486 16.43 13.50 -34.68
N PRO A 487 15.43 12.86 -35.31
CA PRO A 487 14.70 13.51 -36.39
C PRO A 487 13.17 13.55 -36.16
N ARG A 488 12.49 14.50 -36.83
CA ARG A 488 11.03 14.64 -36.87
C ARG A 488 10.49 14.29 -38.27
N ARG A 489 9.34 13.60 -38.25
CA ARG A 489 8.22 13.61 -39.21
C ARG A 489 8.25 14.63 -40.38
N ASN A 490 8.02 14.12 -41.60
CA ASN A 490 7.20 14.64 -42.74
C ASN A 490 7.59 13.85 -44.03
N GLU A 491 6.83 13.71 -45.13
CA GLU A 491 5.40 13.96 -45.47
C GLU A 491 4.98 12.98 -46.60
N ALA A 492 3.80 13.13 -47.24
CA ALA A 492 3.19 12.08 -48.08
C ALA A 492 2.91 12.47 -49.56
N VAL A 493 2.90 11.47 -50.46
CA VAL A 493 2.33 11.55 -51.85
C VAL A 493 1.67 10.20 -52.21
N ASN A 494 0.58 10.25 -53.01
CA ASN A 494 -0.19 9.07 -53.47
C ASN A 494 0.30 8.52 -54.83
N LEU A 495 -0.11 7.29 -55.19
CA LEU A 495 -0.80 6.99 -56.48
C LEU A 495 -1.31 5.52 -56.54
N THR A 496 -2.38 5.29 -57.31
CA THR A 496 -3.04 4.00 -57.62
C THR A 496 -3.23 3.92 -59.16
N PRO A 497 -3.40 2.74 -59.82
CA PRO A 497 -4.54 1.80 -59.70
C PRO A 497 -4.08 0.31 -59.73
N ARG A 498 -4.86 -0.76 -60.04
CA ARG A 498 -6.24 -0.93 -60.53
C ARG A 498 -6.90 -2.26 -60.07
N THR A 499 -8.15 -2.44 -60.49
CA THR A 499 -9.17 -3.46 -60.19
C THR A 499 -8.87 -4.92 -60.59
N ALA A 500 -9.38 -5.88 -59.80
CA ALA A 500 -10.04 -7.11 -60.27
C ALA A 500 -11.06 -7.58 -59.20
N GLU A 501 -12.19 -8.16 -59.62
CA GLU A 501 -13.32 -8.54 -58.73
C GLU A 501 -13.49 -10.07 -58.62
N ARG A 502 -14.04 -10.56 -57.49
CA ARG A 502 -15.12 -11.57 -57.43
C ARG A 502 -15.66 -11.79 -56.01
N SER A 503 -16.77 -12.52 -55.91
CA SER A 503 -17.77 -12.44 -54.83
C SER A 503 -18.23 -13.82 -54.31
N PHE A 504 -19.22 -13.82 -53.40
CA PHE A 504 -19.96 -14.96 -52.82
C PHE A 504 -19.22 -15.76 -51.71
N ALA A 505 -19.87 -16.39 -50.72
CA ALA A 505 -21.21 -16.17 -50.12
C ALA A 505 -21.31 -16.91 -48.76
N THR A 506 -22.25 -16.51 -47.90
CA THR A 506 -22.52 -17.14 -46.59
C THR A 506 -23.50 -18.32 -46.69
N PRO A 507 -23.30 -19.43 -45.94
CA PRO A 507 -24.34 -20.44 -45.70
C PRO A 507 -24.80 -20.48 -44.22
N THR A 508 -26.07 -20.82 -43.98
CA THR A 508 -26.65 -20.97 -42.63
C THR A 508 -27.31 -22.33 -42.40
N ARG A 509 -26.97 -22.95 -41.26
CA ARG A 509 -27.84 -23.79 -40.40
C ARG A 509 -28.55 -25.03 -41.01
N ARG A 510 -28.22 -26.21 -40.48
CA ARG A 510 -29.21 -27.28 -40.24
C ARG A 510 -28.93 -28.03 -38.92
N THR A 511 -29.85 -28.90 -38.52
CA THR A 511 -29.99 -29.49 -37.18
C THR A 511 -30.19 -30.99 -37.25
N GLU A 512 -29.76 -31.75 -36.23
CA GLU A 512 -30.28 -33.10 -35.96
C GLU A 512 -30.19 -33.47 -34.46
N ASN A 513 -30.98 -34.46 -34.01
CA ASN A 513 -31.27 -34.73 -32.59
C ASN A 513 -30.94 -36.19 -32.19
N VAL A 514 -30.40 -36.43 -30.98
CA VAL A 514 -30.44 -37.76 -30.32
C VAL A 514 -30.63 -37.68 -28.79
N HIS A 515 -31.79 -38.17 -28.32
CA HIS A 515 -32.13 -38.81 -27.02
C HIS A 515 -31.57 -38.35 -25.64
N THR A 516 -32.49 -37.88 -24.78
CA THR A 516 -32.56 -38.06 -23.30
C THR A 516 -33.20 -39.43 -22.93
N PRO A 517 -33.06 -40.04 -21.71
CA PRO A 517 -33.58 -39.57 -20.38
C PRO A 517 -32.74 -40.06 -19.14
N LYS A 518 -33.11 -40.06 -17.84
CA LYS A 518 -34.35 -39.83 -17.03
C LYS A 518 -34.07 -39.14 -15.66
N ILE A 519 -34.85 -38.10 -15.33
CA ILE A 519 -35.66 -37.84 -14.10
C ILE A 519 -35.12 -38.12 -12.66
N ARG A 520 -35.38 -37.13 -11.76
CA ARG A 520 -35.36 -37.13 -10.25
C ARG A 520 -33.96 -37.12 -9.58
N ASN A 521 -33.76 -36.52 -8.40
CA ASN A 521 -34.68 -36.01 -7.36
C ASN A 521 -34.39 -34.56 -6.91
N VAL A 522 -35.35 -33.92 -6.23
CA VAL A 522 -35.17 -32.64 -5.50
C VAL A 522 -35.00 -32.92 -4.01
N TYR A 523 -34.01 -32.30 -3.37
CA TYR A 523 -33.97 -32.10 -1.92
C TYR A 523 -33.78 -30.60 -1.60
N LYS A 524 -34.54 -30.12 -0.61
CA LYS A 524 -34.41 -28.78 -0.01
C LYS A 524 -33.48 -28.85 1.22
N THR A 525 -33.23 -27.68 1.79
CA THR A 525 -32.41 -27.37 2.99
C THR A 525 -30.90 -27.62 2.83
N LYS A 526 -30.02 -26.83 3.46
CA LYS A 526 -30.20 -25.72 4.43
C LYS A 526 -29.29 -24.54 4.05
N SER A 527 -29.67 -23.31 4.38
CA SER A 527 -28.74 -22.18 4.35
C SER A 527 -27.68 -22.35 5.45
N ILE A 528 -26.41 -22.19 5.10
CA ILE A 528 -25.29 -22.10 6.05
C ILE A 528 -24.70 -20.70 5.95
N ASN A 529 -24.33 -20.13 7.10
CA ASN A 529 -24.02 -18.72 7.26
C ASN A 529 -22.70 -18.33 6.57
N ILE A 530 -22.70 -17.25 5.78
CA ILE A 530 -21.55 -16.81 4.97
C ILE A 530 -20.67 -15.85 5.80
N GLU A 531 -20.22 -16.32 6.97
CA GLU A 531 -19.61 -15.48 8.01
C GLU A 531 -18.17 -15.93 8.39
N LYS A 532 -17.54 -16.78 7.56
CA LYS A 532 -16.14 -17.20 7.70
C LYS A 532 -15.41 -17.25 6.36
N LEU A 533 -14.96 -16.08 5.88
CA LEU A 533 -14.02 -15.93 4.77
C LEU A 533 -13.11 -14.71 4.98
N LEU A 534 -12.30 -14.73 6.05
CA LEU A 534 -11.20 -13.80 6.22
C LEU A 534 -9.89 -14.51 5.83
N ASN A 535 -9.18 -14.03 4.81
CA ASN A 535 -7.87 -14.62 4.45
C ASN A 535 -6.75 -14.26 5.46
N ASP A 536 -7.08 -13.51 6.53
CA ASP A 536 -6.23 -13.41 7.73
C ASP A 536 -6.39 -14.66 8.62
N ASP A 537 -7.55 -15.32 8.59
CA ASP A 537 -7.78 -16.60 9.27
C ASP A 537 -6.89 -17.68 8.65
N GLU A 538 -6.71 -17.75 7.32
CA GLU A 538 -5.77 -18.70 6.67
C GLU A 538 -4.32 -18.53 7.20
N ILE A 539 -3.90 -17.29 7.54
CA ILE A 539 -2.56 -17.03 8.11
C ILE A 539 -2.56 -17.31 9.63
N ALA A 540 -3.65 -17.05 10.33
CA ALA A 540 -3.81 -17.32 11.76
C ALA A 540 -4.02 -18.81 12.09
N GLU A 541 -4.63 -19.59 11.20
CA GLU A 541 -4.74 -21.06 11.24
C GLU A 541 -3.35 -21.66 10.99
N LEU A 542 -2.64 -21.22 9.95
CA LEU A 542 -1.25 -21.63 9.74
C LEU A 542 -0.35 -21.30 10.96
N MET A 543 -0.51 -20.13 11.59
CA MET A 543 0.22 -19.77 12.81
C MET A 543 -0.39 -20.34 14.11
N GLY A 544 -1.54 -20.99 14.05
CA GLY A 544 -2.31 -21.48 15.19
C GLY A 544 -2.26 -23.00 15.37
N ASP A 545 -2.19 -23.75 14.28
CA ASP A 545 -1.97 -25.20 14.29
C ASP A 545 -0.49 -25.51 14.62
N GLY A 546 -0.26 -25.93 15.86
CA GLY A 546 1.05 -26.28 16.43
C GLY A 546 1.06 -27.63 17.13
#